data_AF-A0A1M5BE99-F1
#
_entry.id   AF-A0A1M5BE99-F1
#
_cell.length_a   1.000
_cell.length_b   1.000
_cell.length_c   1.000
_cell.angle_alpha   90.00
_cell.angle_beta   90.00
_cell.angle_gamma   90.00
#
_symmetry.space_group_name_H-M   'P 1'
#
loop_
_entity.id
_entity.type
_entity.pdbx_description
1 polymer ?
#
loop_
_entity_poly.entity_id
_entity_poly.type
_entity_poly.pdbx_seq_one_letter_code
_entity_poly.pdbx_strand_id
1 'polypeptide(L)'
;MTDTKLVYICSPYAGDIEYNTKRAIAYCRYAADCGVIPLAPHLLLTRFLCESNPAERELGIKMGLKLLALCSELWVFGDRISEGMRREIQEAERLGIKIIFQDSNKIQGVMNMKRWGIWAKRSAASIFGAAEDWLKSEGKVQIFDTYEEAAEKASTLMKNIGTANVSYYPKEIEIELNEDQSSGINMKL
;
A
#
# COMPACT_ATOMS: atom_id res chain seq x y z
N MET A 1 -21.79 -16.49 -15.60
CA MET A 1 -20.88 -15.52 -14.94
C MET A 1 -20.18 -16.29 -13.85
N THR A 2 -18.85 -16.30 -13.80
CA THR A 2 -18.13 -16.83 -12.62
C THR A 2 -18.49 -15.91 -11.46
N ASP A 3 -19.15 -16.46 -10.44
CA ASP A 3 -19.59 -15.70 -9.28
C ASP A 3 -18.34 -15.28 -8.49
N THR A 4 -17.89 -14.05 -8.70
CA THR A 4 -16.69 -13.52 -8.04
C THR A 4 -17.02 -13.27 -6.57
N LYS A 5 -16.35 -14.00 -5.67
CA LYS A 5 -16.59 -13.91 -4.23
C LYS A 5 -16.23 -12.53 -3.68
N LEU A 6 -17.13 -11.97 -2.87
CA LEU A 6 -16.81 -10.86 -2.00
C LEU A 6 -16.15 -11.40 -0.72
N VAL A 7 -14.96 -10.92 -0.41
CA VAL A 7 -14.14 -11.41 0.69
C VAL A 7 -13.85 -10.27 1.66
N TYR A 8 -14.21 -10.47 2.92
CA TYR A 8 -13.90 -9.53 3.98
C TYR A 8 -12.44 -9.69 4.43
N ILE A 9 -11.70 -8.59 4.45
CA ILE A 9 -10.29 -8.54 4.88
C ILE A 9 -10.24 -8.09 6.34
N CYS A 10 -9.93 -9.06 7.21
CA CYS A 10 -9.80 -8.88 8.65
C CYS A 10 -8.31 -8.74 9.00
N SER A 11 -7.89 -7.58 9.50
CA SER A 11 -6.51 -7.31 9.88
C SER A 11 -6.43 -6.29 11.02
N PRO A 12 -5.30 -6.21 11.74
CA PRO A 12 -5.09 -5.13 12.71
C PRO A 12 -5.22 -3.76 12.03
N TYR A 13 -5.88 -2.83 12.71
CA TYR A 13 -5.94 -1.41 12.30
C TYR A 13 -5.42 -0.49 13.41
N ALA A 14 -5.93 -0.65 14.63
CA ALA A 14 -5.49 0.10 15.81
C ALA A 14 -4.01 -0.15 16.18
N GLY A 15 -3.41 0.84 16.86
CA GLY A 15 -1.98 0.88 17.18
C GLY A 15 -1.24 1.77 16.18
N ASP A 16 -0.32 1.20 15.42
CA ASP A 16 0.33 1.88 14.31
C ASP A 16 -0.61 1.94 13.10
N ILE A 17 -1.48 2.94 13.07
CA ILE A 17 -2.51 3.10 12.04
C ILE A 17 -1.89 3.26 10.64
N GLU A 18 -0.78 3.98 10.51
CA GLU A 18 -0.16 4.21 9.21
C GLU A 18 0.40 2.91 8.63
N TYR A 19 1.15 2.16 9.43
CA TYR A 19 1.68 0.85 9.05
C TYR A 19 0.54 -0.14 8.74
N ASN A 20 -0.46 -0.22 9.60
CA ASN A 20 -1.58 -1.14 9.42
C ASN A 20 -2.43 -0.80 8.20
N THR A 21 -2.59 0.49 7.87
CA THR A 21 -3.26 0.95 6.65
C THR A 21 -2.53 0.44 5.41
N LYS A 22 -1.20 0.61 5.36
CA LYS A 22 -0.37 0.12 4.25
C LYS A 22 -0.51 -1.40 4.09
N ARG A 23 -0.48 -2.15 5.20
CA ARG A 23 -0.68 -3.60 5.19
C ARG A 23 -2.06 -4.01 4.71
N ALA A 24 -3.12 -3.38 5.21
CA ALA A 24 -4.48 -3.67 4.79
C ALA A 24 -4.68 -3.45 3.28
N ILE A 25 -4.09 -2.39 2.71
CA ILE A 25 -4.08 -2.15 1.26
C ILE A 25 -3.35 -3.29 0.52
N ALA A 26 -2.19 -3.73 1.02
CA ALA A 26 -1.45 -4.83 0.42
C ALA A 26 -2.24 -6.16 0.49
N TYR A 27 -2.95 -6.43 1.58
CA TYR A 27 -3.84 -7.60 1.70
C TYR A 27 -5.00 -7.55 0.70
N CYS A 28 -5.61 -6.38 0.51
CA CYS A 28 -6.62 -6.17 -0.52
C CYS A 28 -6.04 -6.44 -1.91
N ARG A 29 -4.84 -5.92 -2.22
CA ARG A 29 -4.18 -6.18 -3.51
C ARG A 29 -3.94 -7.68 -3.74
N TYR A 30 -3.37 -8.37 -2.75
CA TYR A 30 -3.16 -9.80 -2.79
C TYR A 30 -4.46 -10.59 -3.03
N ALA A 31 -5.54 -10.25 -2.32
CA ALA A 31 -6.83 -10.89 -2.51
C ALA A 31 -7.40 -10.62 -3.92
N ALA A 32 -7.25 -9.40 -4.43
CA ALA A 32 -7.62 -9.10 -5.82
C ALA A 32 -6.82 -9.95 -6.84
N ASP A 33 -5.53 -10.15 -6.60
CA ASP A 33 -4.67 -11.02 -7.43
C ASP A 33 -5.08 -12.51 -7.36
N CYS A 34 -5.69 -12.92 -6.25
CA CYS A 34 -6.33 -14.24 -6.11
C CYS A 34 -7.70 -14.35 -6.79
N GLY A 35 -8.16 -13.29 -7.48
CA GLY A 35 -9.40 -13.29 -8.26
C GLY A 35 -10.67 -13.11 -7.43
N VAL A 36 -10.58 -12.54 -6.23
CA VAL A 36 -11.74 -12.19 -5.39
C VAL A 36 -11.92 -10.67 -5.27
N ILE A 37 -13.08 -10.22 -4.81
CA ILE A 37 -13.32 -8.79 -4.51
C ILE A 37 -13.03 -8.56 -3.02
N PRO A 38 -11.97 -7.83 -2.66
CA PRO A 38 -11.64 -7.55 -1.26
C PRO A 38 -12.49 -6.41 -0.69
N LEU A 39 -12.92 -6.57 0.56
CA LEU A 39 -13.57 -5.52 1.36
C LEU A 39 -12.86 -5.39 2.71
N ALA A 40 -12.15 -4.27 2.91
CA ALA A 40 -11.54 -3.90 4.20
C ALA A 40 -12.26 -2.65 4.76
N PRO A 41 -13.32 -2.79 5.58
CA PRO A 41 -14.12 -1.65 6.00
C PRO A 41 -13.32 -0.60 6.76
N HIS A 42 -12.31 -0.99 7.53
CA HIS A 42 -11.47 -0.07 8.30
C HIS A 42 -10.61 0.86 7.43
N LEU A 43 -10.45 0.60 6.13
CA LEU A 43 -9.83 1.56 5.19
C LEU A 43 -10.80 2.69 4.77
N LEU A 44 -12.11 2.40 4.76
CA LEU A 44 -13.15 3.32 4.32
C LEU A 44 -13.80 4.03 5.51
N LEU A 45 -14.29 3.27 6.48
CA LEU A 45 -15.09 3.78 7.60
C LEU A 45 -14.31 4.81 8.43
N THR A 46 -13.01 4.61 8.59
CA THR A 46 -12.12 5.49 9.37
C THR A 46 -11.80 6.81 8.65
N ARG A 47 -12.22 6.97 7.39
CA ARG A 47 -12.16 8.25 6.67
C ARG A 47 -13.20 9.24 7.17
N PHE A 48 -14.25 8.75 7.84
CA PHE A 48 -15.33 9.57 8.39
C PHE A 48 -15.74 9.22 9.82
N LEU A 49 -15.15 8.16 10.42
CA LEU A 49 -15.29 7.79 11.83
C LEU A 49 -13.93 7.90 12.53
N CYS A 50 -13.93 8.49 13.72
CA CYS A 50 -12.77 8.72 14.55
C CYS A 50 -12.46 7.49 15.43
N GLU A 51 -11.35 6.81 15.14
CA GLU A 51 -10.91 5.60 15.84
C GLU A 51 -10.62 5.84 17.34
N SER A 52 -10.20 7.05 17.72
CA SER A 52 -9.93 7.42 19.12
C SER A 52 -11.20 7.78 19.90
N ASN A 53 -12.34 7.98 19.23
CA ASN A 53 -13.63 8.17 19.87
C ASN A 53 -14.31 6.79 20.08
N PRO A 54 -14.52 6.34 21.33
CA PRO A 54 -15.08 5.00 21.59
C PRO A 54 -16.47 4.77 20.96
N ALA A 55 -17.31 5.80 20.89
CA ALA A 55 -18.66 5.67 20.32
C ALA A 55 -18.61 5.50 18.80
N GLU A 56 -17.76 6.26 18.11
CA GLU A 56 -17.57 6.14 16.67
C GLU A 56 -16.83 4.86 16.29
N ARG A 57 -15.87 4.43 17.11
CA ARG A 57 -15.21 3.12 16.99
C ARG A 57 -16.23 1.98 17.07
N GLU A 58 -17.12 2.00 18.06
CA GLU A 58 -18.17 0.99 18.19
C GLU A 58 -19.15 1.02 17.00
N LEU A 59 -19.49 2.21 16.51
CA LEU A 59 -20.30 2.37 15.30
C LEU A 59 -19.58 1.76 14.08
N GLY A 60 -18.29 2.03 13.92
CA GLY A 60 -17.45 1.47 12.85
C GLY A 60 -17.41 -0.05 12.88
N ILE A 61 -17.24 -0.65 14.06
CA ILE A 61 -17.28 -2.11 14.21
C ILE A 61 -18.66 -2.65 13.82
N LYS A 62 -19.76 -2.05 14.30
CA LYS A 62 -21.13 -2.47 13.92
C LYS A 62 -21.38 -2.39 12.42
N MET A 63 -20.90 -1.33 11.76
CA MET A 63 -20.99 -1.18 10.31
C MET A 63 -20.16 -2.27 9.60
N GLY A 64 -18.94 -2.53 10.06
CA GLY A 64 -18.08 -3.60 9.57
C GLY A 64 -18.75 -4.97 9.65
N LEU A 65 -19.35 -5.32 10.80
CA LEU A 65 -20.07 -6.60 10.96
C LEU A 65 -21.27 -6.75 10.02
N LYS A 66 -22.00 -5.66 9.74
CA LYS A 66 -23.08 -5.68 8.73
C LYS A 66 -22.54 -5.91 7.31
N LEU A 67 -21.39 -5.34 6.99
CA LEU A 67 -20.72 -5.56 5.71
C LEU A 67 -20.17 -7.00 5.60
N LEU A 68 -19.64 -7.54 6.70
CA LEU A 68 -19.19 -8.93 6.78
C LEU A 68 -20.32 -9.90 6.44
N ALA A 69 -21.55 -9.64 6.91
CA ALA A 69 -22.71 -10.48 6.59
C ALA A 69 -23.08 -10.56 5.09
N LEU A 70 -22.52 -9.67 4.26
CA LEU A 70 -22.69 -9.68 2.80
C LEU A 70 -21.56 -10.45 2.08
N CYS A 71 -20.50 -10.82 2.80
CA CYS A 71 -19.32 -11.45 2.24
C CYS A 71 -19.45 -12.98 2.21
N SER A 72 -18.82 -13.61 1.23
CA SER A 72 -18.78 -15.07 1.10
C SER A 72 -17.75 -15.70 2.05
N GLU A 73 -16.66 -14.99 2.34
CA GLU A 73 -15.55 -15.48 3.16
C GLU A 73 -14.95 -14.32 4.00
N LEU A 74 -14.35 -14.68 5.14
CA LEU A 74 -13.52 -13.82 5.97
C LEU A 74 -12.07 -14.27 5.84
N TRP A 75 -11.18 -13.42 5.33
CA TRP A 75 -9.75 -13.68 5.29
C TRP A 75 -9.05 -12.91 6.40
N VAL A 76 -8.35 -13.62 7.27
CA VAL A 76 -7.68 -13.08 8.46
C VAL A 76 -6.18 -12.95 8.20
N PHE A 77 -5.65 -11.75 8.40
CA PHE A 77 -4.24 -11.41 8.22
C PHE A 77 -3.66 -10.75 9.47
N GLY A 78 -2.33 -10.65 9.53
CA GLY A 78 -1.58 -10.10 10.65
C GLY A 78 -0.90 -11.18 11.50
N ASP A 79 0.01 -10.71 12.35
CA ASP A 79 0.76 -11.50 13.33
C ASP A 79 0.02 -11.64 14.68
N ARG A 80 -1.01 -10.82 14.89
CA ARG A 80 -1.82 -10.78 16.10
C ARG A 80 -3.30 -10.62 15.77
N ILE A 81 -4.15 -11.12 16.67
CA ILE A 81 -5.60 -10.91 16.60
C ILE A 81 -5.98 -9.79 17.57
N SER A 82 -6.44 -8.65 17.04
CA SER A 82 -6.91 -7.52 17.84
C SER A 82 -8.33 -7.74 18.39
N GLU A 83 -8.78 -6.88 19.29
CA GLU A 83 -10.17 -6.93 19.81
C GLU A 83 -11.22 -6.78 18.70
N GLY A 84 -11.00 -5.85 17.76
CA GLY A 84 -11.90 -5.67 16.61
C GLY A 84 -11.97 -6.94 15.75
N MET A 85 -10.81 -7.55 15.49
CA MET A 85 -10.72 -8.78 14.71
C MET A 85 -11.41 -9.96 15.41
N ARG A 86 -11.28 -10.08 16.74
CA ARG A 86 -11.99 -11.14 17.50
C ARG A 86 -13.50 -11.05 17.29
N ARG A 87 -14.06 -9.84 17.28
CA ARG A 87 -15.49 -9.62 17.04
C ARG A 87 -15.90 -9.96 15.61
N GLU A 88 -15.08 -9.61 14.62
CA GLU A 88 -15.31 -9.97 13.22
C GLU A 88 -15.26 -11.49 13.02
N ILE A 89 -14.27 -12.17 13.61
CA ILE A 89 -14.13 -13.63 13.57
C ILE A 89 -15.34 -14.31 14.21
N GLN A 90 -15.72 -13.88 15.42
CA GLN A 90 -16.88 -14.42 16.13
C GLN A 90 -18.18 -14.24 15.33
N GLU A 91 -18.35 -13.11 14.66
CA GLU A 91 -19.52 -12.87 13.83
C GLU A 91 -19.51 -13.74 12.56
N ALA A 92 -18.36 -13.94 11.93
CA ALA A 92 -18.22 -14.86 10.81
C ALA A 92 -18.57 -16.30 11.22
N GLU A 93 -18.09 -16.75 12.38
CA GLU A 93 -18.45 -18.05 12.96
C GLU A 93 -19.96 -18.16 13.19
N ARG A 94 -20.58 -17.14 13.79
CA ARG A 94 -22.02 -17.08 14.07
C ARG A 94 -22.86 -17.16 12.78
N LEU A 95 -22.37 -16.54 11.70
CA LEU A 95 -23.04 -16.51 10.40
C LEU A 95 -22.72 -17.73 9.52
N GLY A 96 -21.80 -18.61 9.94
CA GLY A 96 -21.32 -19.73 9.11
C GLY A 96 -20.50 -19.28 7.90
N ILE A 97 -19.93 -18.08 7.94
CA ILE A 97 -19.04 -17.56 6.89
C ILE A 97 -17.70 -18.29 7.01
N LYS A 98 -17.18 -18.75 5.87
CA LYS A 98 -15.89 -19.45 5.84
C LYS A 98 -14.75 -18.52 6.25
N ILE A 99 -13.97 -18.93 7.25
CA ILE A 99 -12.81 -18.20 7.75
C ILE A 99 -11.53 -18.82 7.20
N ILE A 100 -10.64 -17.99 6.65
CA ILE A 100 -9.35 -18.40 6.09
C ILE A 100 -8.23 -17.57 6.72
N PHE A 101 -7.36 -18.21 7.48
CA PHE A 101 -6.15 -17.57 8.00
C PHE A 101 -5.07 -17.55 6.92
N GLN A 102 -4.57 -16.36 6.62
CA GLN A 102 -3.55 -16.15 5.61
C GLN A 102 -2.18 -15.97 6.27
N ASP A 103 -1.16 -16.58 5.67
CA ASP A 103 0.21 -16.42 6.13
C ASP A 103 0.75 -15.06 5.68
N SER A 104 0.91 -14.17 6.64
CA SER A 104 1.38 -12.80 6.43
C SER A 104 2.80 -12.73 5.87
N ASN A 105 3.64 -13.76 6.07
CA ASN A 105 5.00 -13.79 5.54
C ASN A 105 5.02 -14.02 4.03
N LYS A 106 4.00 -14.72 3.48
CA LYS A 106 3.86 -14.90 2.03
C LYS A 106 3.48 -13.60 1.30
N ILE A 107 3.09 -12.58 2.04
CA ILE A 107 2.61 -11.29 1.54
C ILE A 107 3.70 -10.21 1.68
N GLN A 108 4.82 -10.50 2.35
CA GLN A 108 5.97 -9.59 2.42
C GLN A 108 6.50 -9.22 1.03
N GLY A 109 6.38 -10.11 0.04
CA GLY A 109 6.69 -9.81 -1.36
C GLY A 109 5.73 -8.82 -2.05
N VAL A 110 4.58 -8.50 -1.44
CA VAL A 110 3.58 -7.54 -1.93
C VAL A 110 3.80 -6.13 -1.34
N MET A 111 4.83 -5.94 -0.51
CA MET A 111 5.30 -4.62 -0.06
C MET A 111 6.02 -3.82 -1.16
N ASN A 112 6.03 -4.28 -2.41
CA ASN A 112 6.30 -3.44 -3.56
C ASN A 112 5.06 -2.59 -3.87
N MET A 113 4.75 -1.61 -3.02
CA MET A 113 3.98 -0.46 -3.49
C MET A 113 4.77 0.09 -4.66
N LYS A 114 4.17 0.04 -5.86
CA LYS A 114 4.80 0.57 -7.08
C LYS A 114 5.23 1.99 -6.79
N ARG A 115 6.54 2.19 -6.74
CA ARG A 115 7.11 3.51 -6.59
C ARG A 115 7.49 4.01 -7.96
N TRP A 116 7.44 5.32 -8.10
CA TRP A 116 7.75 5.96 -9.35
C TRP A 116 8.95 6.87 -9.15
N GLY A 117 9.90 6.81 -10.07
CA GLY A 117 10.96 7.79 -10.19
C GLY A 117 10.82 8.54 -11.52
N ILE A 118 11.69 9.52 -11.72
CA ILE A 118 11.80 10.21 -13.01
C ILE A 118 13.05 9.70 -13.71
N TRP A 119 12.87 9.10 -14.88
CA TRP A 119 13.96 8.67 -15.72
C TRP A 119 14.38 9.81 -16.63
N ALA A 120 15.65 10.22 -16.54
CA ALA A 120 16.24 11.22 -17.40
C ALA A 120 17.01 10.53 -18.52
N LYS A 121 16.67 10.84 -19.78
CA LYS A 121 17.35 10.28 -20.95
C LYS A 121 17.95 11.41 -21.77
N ARG A 122 19.26 11.37 -21.96
CA ARG A 122 20.01 12.26 -22.85
C ARG A 122 20.28 11.54 -24.17
N SER A 123 19.94 12.20 -25.27
CA SER A 123 20.12 11.66 -26.62
C SER A 123 21.60 11.66 -27.04
N ALA A 124 21.93 10.80 -28.01
CA ALA A 124 23.26 10.76 -28.62
C ALA A 124 23.62 12.06 -29.38
N ALA A 125 22.64 12.92 -29.67
CA ALA A 125 22.85 14.23 -30.28
C ALA A 125 23.37 15.28 -29.27
N SER A 126 23.50 14.93 -27.99
CA SER A 126 24.15 15.77 -26.99
C SER A 126 25.68 15.76 -27.16
N ILE A 127 26.32 16.91 -26.93
CA ILE A 127 27.78 17.04 -26.87
C ILE A 127 28.42 16.20 -25.76
N PHE A 128 27.63 15.78 -24.76
CA PHE A 128 28.06 14.92 -23.65
C PHE A 128 27.70 13.44 -23.88
N GLY A 129 27.34 13.07 -25.12
CA GLY A 129 26.92 11.73 -25.50
C GLY A 129 25.59 11.30 -24.87
N ALA A 130 25.13 10.10 -25.26
CA ALA A 130 23.94 9.50 -24.70
C ALA A 130 24.18 9.04 -23.25
N ALA A 131 23.20 9.26 -22.40
CA ALA A 131 23.21 8.74 -21.03
C ALA A 131 21.77 8.64 -20.51
N GLU A 132 21.56 7.76 -19.55
CA GLU A 132 20.30 7.65 -18.84
C GLU A 132 20.55 7.33 -17.38
N ASP A 133 19.78 7.98 -16.49
CA ASP A 133 19.86 7.77 -15.05
C ASP A 133 18.57 8.28 -14.39
N TRP A 134 18.36 7.90 -13.14
CA TRP A 134 17.32 8.46 -12.29
C TRP A 134 17.60 9.92 -11.96
N LEU A 135 16.54 10.74 -11.95
CA LEU A 135 16.61 12.10 -11.46
C LEU A 135 16.90 12.10 -9.95
N LYS A 136 17.98 12.78 -9.57
CA LYS A 136 18.43 12.88 -8.17
C LYS A 136 18.26 14.32 -7.67
N SER A 137 17.87 14.47 -6.40
CA SER A 137 17.95 15.72 -5.64
C SER A 137 18.86 15.47 -4.45
N GLU A 138 19.88 16.31 -4.26
CA GLU A 138 20.88 16.13 -3.20
C GLU A 138 21.51 14.72 -3.19
N GLY A 139 21.73 14.16 -4.38
CA GLY A 139 22.32 12.82 -4.56
C GLY A 139 21.36 11.64 -4.38
N LYS A 140 20.11 11.87 -3.94
CA LYS A 140 19.10 10.82 -3.74
C LYS A 140 18.09 10.79 -4.87
N VAL A 141 17.71 9.59 -5.31
CA VAL A 141 16.67 9.41 -6.33
C VAL A 141 15.35 9.98 -5.81
N GLN A 142 14.70 10.80 -6.61
CA GLN A 142 13.36 11.29 -6.30
C GLN A 142 12.35 10.17 -6.52
N ILE A 143 11.60 9.86 -5.47
CA ILE A 143 10.62 8.78 -5.42
C ILE A 143 9.25 9.37 -5.12
N PHE A 144 8.25 8.89 -5.84
CA PHE A 144 6.86 9.28 -5.73
C PHE A 144 6.02 8.05 -5.42
N ASP A 145 4.96 8.24 -4.65
CA ASP A 145 4.05 7.15 -4.25
C ASP A 145 2.97 6.92 -5.32
N THR A 146 2.75 7.87 -6.23
CA THR A 146 1.79 7.76 -7.34
C THR A 146 2.42 8.07 -8.70
N TYR A 147 1.80 7.55 -9.77
CA TYR A 147 2.21 7.85 -11.15
C TYR A 147 1.97 9.33 -11.48
N GLU A 148 0.85 9.88 -11.01
CA GLU A 148 0.39 11.23 -11.29
C GLU A 148 1.38 12.28 -10.76
N GLU A 149 1.88 12.11 -9.53
CA GLU A 149 2.91 13.00 -8.96
C GLU A 149 4.21 12.95 -9.78
N ALA A 150 4.66 11.76 -10.17
CA ALA A 150 5.85 11.60 -11.00
C ALA A 150 5.66 12.21 -12.39
N ALA A 151 4.47 12.06 -12.99
CA ALA A 151 4.12 12.60 -14.29
C ALA A 151 4.04 14.13 -14.28
N GLU A 152 3.45 14.74 -13.25
CA GLU A 152 3.40 16.20 -13.07
C GLU A 152 4.80 16.79 -12.94
N LYS A 153 5.66 16.15 -12.15
CA LYS A 153 7.05 16.57 -12.00
C LYS A 153 7.84 16.42 -13.30
N ALA A 154 7.70 15.30 -14.01
CA ALA A 154 8.33 15.11 -15.32
C ALA A 154 7.88 16.16 -16.35
N SER A 155 6.58 16.46 -16.41
CA SER A 155 6.02 17.50 -17.27
C SER A 155 6.59 18.89 -16.94
N THR A 156 6.72 19.21 -15.65
CA THR A 156 7.33 20.48 -15.21
C THR A 156 8.79 20.58 -15.64
N LEU A 157 9.56 19.50 -15.53
CA LEU A 157 10.95 19.47 -16.01
C LEU A 157 11.03 19.63 -17.53
N MET A 158 10.16 18.96 -18.28
CA MET A 158 10.08 19.08 -19.74
C MET A 158 9.72 20.50 -20.21
N LYS A 159 8.91 21.26 -19.46
CA LYS A 159 8.59 22.66 -19.78
C LYS A 159 9.75 23.61 -19.54
N ASN A 160 10.55 23.33 -18.52
CA ASN A 160 11.63 24.21 -18.08
C ASN A 160 12.99 23.86 -18.71
N ILE A 161 13.07 22.77 -19.47
CA ILE A 161 14.33 22.33 -20.06
C ILE A 161 14.69 23.16 -21.29
N GLY A 162 15.87 23.76 -21.27
CA GLY A 162 16.40 24.58 -22.37
C GLY A 162 17.01 23.78 -23.52
N THR A 163 16.83 22.45 -23.58
CA THR A 163 17.43 21.60 -24.61
C THR A 163 16.48 20.49 -25.05
N ALA A 164 16.41 20.26 -26.37
CA ALA A 164 15.67 19.15 -26.96
C ALA A 164 16.37 17.79 -26.79
N ASN A 165 17.63 17.78 -26.32
CA ASN A 165 18.45 16.57 -26.23
C ASN A 165 18.26 15.78 -24.94
N VAL A 166 17.39 16.23 -24.04
CA VAL A 166 17.11 15.54 -22.78
C VAL A 166 15.60 15.41 -22.61
N SER A 167 15.16 14.24 -22.15
CA SER A 167 13.76 13.94 -21.88
C SER A 167 13.60 13.35 -20.50
N TYR A 168 12.49 13.69 -19.84
CA TYR A 168 12.10 13.18 -18.52
C TYR A 168 10.77 12.46 -18.63
N TYR A 169 10.68 11.25 -18.05
CA TYR A 169 9.42 10.52 -17.97
C TYR A 169 9.30 9.72 -16.67
N PRO A 170 8.09 9.56 -16.13
CA PRO A 170 7.86 8.68 -14.98
C PRO A 170 8.21 7.23 -15.35
N LYS A 171 8.88 6.53 -14.45
CA LYS A 171 9.23 5.11 -14.60
C LYS A 171 9.11 4.41 -13.25
N GLU A 172 8.53 3.22 -13.24
CA GLU A 172 8.43 2.39 -12.04
C GLU A 172 9.83 2.05 -11.51
N ILE A 173 10.04 2.21 -10.21
CA ILE A 173 11.27 1.88 -9.51
C ILE A 173 11.04 0.63 -8.66
N GLU A 174 11.80 -0.42 -8.96
CA GLU A 174 11.92 -1.58 -8.10
C GLU A 174 12.88 -1.19 -6.96
N ILE A 175 12.34 -0.98 -5.77
CA ILE A 175 13.16 -0.77 -4.58
C ILE A 175 13.38 -2.13 -3.95
N GLU A 176 14.59 -2.67 -4.12
CA GLU A 176 15.06 -3.73 -3.24
C GLU A 176 15.15 -3.13 -1.83
N LEU A 177 14.35 -3.65 -0.90
CA LEU A 177 14.42 -3.33 0.52
C LEU A 177 15.75 -3.87 1.05
N ASN A 178 16.83 -3.11 0.87
CA ASN A 178 18.03 -3.30 1.67
C ASN A 178 17.73 -2.74 3.06
N GLU A 179 17.38 -3.64 3.98
CA GLU A 179 17.46 -3.40 5.43
C GLU A 179 18.92 -3.10 5.79
N ASP A 180 19.40 -1.88 5.57
CA ASP A 180 20.58 -1.35 6.27
C ASP A 180 20.81 0.12 5.94
N GLN A 181 20.16 1.01 6.69
CA GLN A 181 20.73 2.29 7.16
C GLN A 181 20.20 2.64 8.56
N SER A 182 20.12 1.65 9.44
CA SER A 182 19.97 1.80 10.88
C SER A 182 21.32 1.53 11.56
N SER A 183 22.30 2.41 11.35
CA SER A 183 23.52 2.41 12.17
C SER A 183 23.84 3.83 12.63
N GLY A 184 22.95 4.38 13.45
CA GLY A 184 23.22 5.51 14.32
C GLY A 184 23.40 5.03 15.76
N ILE A 185 24.54 4.41 16.09
CA ILE A 185 25.04 4.34 17.48
C ILE A 185 26.55 4.55 17.44
N ASN A 186 26.99 5.73 17.87
CA ASN A 186 28.37 5.98 18.25
C ASN A 186 28.37 6.25 19.76
N MET A 187 28.45 5.18 20.56
CA MET A 187 28.74 5.29 21.98
C MET A 187 30.25 5.42 22.13
N LYS A 188 30.71 6.63 22.47
CA LYS A 188 32.02 6.79 23.10
C LYS A 188 31.90 6.28 24.53
N LEU A 189 32.68 5.24 24.84
CA LEU A 189 33.10 4.94 26.20
C LEU A 189 34.18 5.94 26.65
#